data_AF-A0A349U201-F1
#
_entry.id   AF-A0A349U201-F1
#
_cell.length_a   1.000
_cell.length_b   1.000
_cell.length_c   1.000
_cell.angle_alpha   90.00
_cell.angle_beta   90.00
_cell.angle_gamma   90.00
#
_symmetry.space_group_name_H-M   'P 1'
#
loop_
_entity.id
_entity.type
_entity.pdbx_description
1 polymer ?
#
loop_
_entity_poly.entity_id
_entity_poly.type
_entity_poly.pdbx_seq_one_letter_code
_entity_poly.pdbx_strand_id
1 'polypeptide(L)'
;MLYFGTDGIRAHQTSLFFTSQSIALIGQALALWSKGKGHSSKKILCIHDTRASAPKIKLALTYGLQLEKYQLFDGGILPTPAAHWIMRTSPFDFALILTASHNPAYDNGIKILLPNAKITPEDESIIEHHYSNLLLRSCIPETATIEQSSPKNFQKDAQEKYLQQFNQYVPLPKLHNKKIILDCAHGAMSFVAETLFKPTDATIICINNQPDGLNINQACGAIHPQSLIEKIKEEHADLGFSFDGDGDRVIAVDASGNVKTGDDLLCPLTQHPQFIDRQYIVGTT
;
A
#
# COMPACT_ATOMS: atom_id res chain seq x y z
N MET A 1 -24.68 -0.68 0.67
CA MET A 1 -24.20 0.71 0.79
C MET A 1 -22.68 0.63 0.78
N LEU A 2 -21.99 1.51 0.04
CA LEU A 2 -20.53 1.62 0.18
C LEU A 2 -20.23 2.08 1.60
N TYR A 3 -19.21 1.51 2.23
CA TYR A 3 -18.85 1.85 3.60
C TYR A 3 -17.33 1.98 3.70
N PHE A 4 -16.88 3.12 4.21
CA PHE A 4 -15.50 3.32 4.63
C PHE A 4 -15.26 2.70 6.01
N GLY A 5 -14.36 1.71 6.07
CA GLY A 5 -13.85 1.20 7.33
C GLY A 5 -12.74 2.09 7.89
N THR A 6 -12.03 1.60 8.91
CA THR A 6 -10.96 2.36 9.58
C THR A 6 -9.81 2.80 8.66
N ASP A 7 -9.62 2.13 7.52
CA ASP A 7 -8.54 2.39 6.56
C ASP A 7 -9.03 2.14 5.13
N GLY A 8 -10.04 2.92 4.72
CA GLY A 8 -10.61 2.86 3.37
C GLY A 8 -11.68 1.80 3.19
N ILE A 9 -11.94 1.45 1.94
CA ILE A 9 -12.96 0.47 1.55
C ILE A 9 -12.30 -0.90 1.58
N ARG A 10 -12.88 -1.90 2.26
CA ARG A 10 -12.38 -3.29 2.25
C ARG A 10 -13.52 -4.28 2.08
N ALA A 11 -13.29 -5.32 1.30
CA ALA A 11 -14.25 -6.39 1.11
C ALA A 11 -13.57 -7.69 0.68
N HIS A 12 -14.23 -8.80 0.96
CA HIS A 12 -13.94 -10.07 0.32
C HIS A 12 -14.18 -9.98 -1.19
N GLN A 13 -13.36 -10.61 -2.02
CA GLN A 13 -13.41 -10.52 -3.48
C GLN A 13 -14.73 -11.01 -4.10
N THR A 14 -15.45 -11.89 -3.41
CA THR A 14 -16.77 -12.39 -3.84
C THR A 14 -17.93 -11.56 -3.32
N SER A 15 -17.65 -10.50 -2.56
CA SER A 15 -18.68 -9.60 -2.06
C SER A 15 -19.41 -8.93 -3.21
N LEU A 16 -20.73 -8.79 -3.07
CA LEU A 16 -21.57 -8.02 -3.99
C LEU A 16 -21.11 -6.55 -4.10
N PHE A 17 -20.35 -6.05 -3.12
CA PHE A 17 -19.78 -4.71 -3.12
C PHE A 17 -18.47 -4.58 -3.93
N PHE A 18 -17.85 -5.69 -4.32
CA PHE A 18 -16.53 -5.71 -4.96
C PHE A 18 -16.57 -6.25 -6.40
N THR A 19 -17.69 -6.04 -7.08
CA THR A 19 -17.88 -6.34 -8.50
C THR A 19 -17.24 -5.25 -9.37
N SER A 20 -16.93 -5.56 -10.64
CA SER A 20 -16.40 -4.56 -11.59
C SER A 20 -17.33 -3.36 -11.73
N GLN A 21 -18.65 -3.58 -11.71
CA GLN A 21 -19.66 -2.52 -11.78
C GLN A 21 -19.59 -1.62 -10.55
N SER A 22 -19.61 -2.19 -9.35
CA SER A 22 -19.51 -1.41 -8.11
C SER A 22 -18.21 -0.61 -8.06
N ILE A 23 -17.08 -1.20 -8.46
CA ILE A 23 -15.78 -0.53 -8.51
C ILE A 23 -15.76 0.59 -9.56
N ALA A 24 -16.40 0.42 -10.71
CA ALA A 24 -16.54 1.49 -11.70
C ALA A 24 -17.33 2.68 -11.16
N LEU A 25 -18.42 2.42 -10.43
CA LEU A 25 -19.17 3.48 -9.76
C LEU A 25 -18.36 4.17 -8.66
N ILE A 26 -17.52 3.43 -7.92
CA ILE A 26 -16.55 4.01 -6.97
C ILE A 26 -15.57 4.93 -7.71
N GLY A 27 -15.01 4.48 -8.84
CA GLY A 27 -14.11 5.29 -9.67
C GLY A 27 -14.76 6.61 -10.11
N GLN A 28 -16.01 6.57 -10.55
CA GLN A 28 -16.75 7.78 -10.93
C GLN A 28 -17.03 8.69 -9.72
N ALA A 29 -17.46 8.12 -8.59
CA ALA A 29 -17.70 8.87 -7.37
C ALA A 29 -16.44 9.60 -6.87
N LEU A 30 -15.27 8.95 -6.95
CA LEU A 30 -13.98 9.54 -6.61
C LEU A 30 -13.62 10.72 -7.53
N ALA A 31 -13.89 10.62 -8.83
CA ALA A 31 -13.69 11.73 -9.74
C ALA A 31 -14.59 12.92 -9.42
N LEU A 32 -15.87 12.68 -9.11
CA LEU A 32 -16.81 13.73 -8.70
C LEU A 32 -16.39 14.41 -7.40
N TRP A 33 -15.97 13.63 -6.40
CA TRP A 33 -15.41 14.15 -5.16
C TRP A 33 -14.16 15.01 -5.42
N SER A 34 -13.19 14.50 -6.19
CA SER A 34 -11.96 15.22 -6.52
C SER A 34 -12.23 16.54 -7.26
N LYS A 35 -13.21 16.54 -8.18
CA LYS A 35 -13.68 17.75 -8.85
C LYS A 35 -14.27 18.75 -7.84
N GLY A 36 -15.06 18.28 -6.87
CA GLY A 36 -15.63 19.10 -5.80
C GLY A 36 -14.57 19.72 -4.87
N LYS A 37 -13.43 19.03 -4.67
CA LYS A 37 -12.27 19.54 -3.93
C LYS A 37 -11.47 20.61 -4.70
N GLY A 38 -11.82 20.87 -5.96
CA GLY A 38 -11.08 21.82 -6.81
C GLY A 38 -9.75 21.28 -7.34
N HIS A 39 -9.51 19.96 -7.23
CA HIS A 39 -8.33 19.36 -7.83
C HIS A 39 -8.42 19.39 -9.36
N SER A 40 -7.32 19.74 -10.03
CA SER A 40 -7.34 20.13 -11.44
C SER A 40 -6.46 19.28 -12.35
N SER A 41 -5.56 18.44 -11.82
CA SER A 41 -4.66 17.64 -12.67
C SER A 41 -5.43 16.56 -13.43
N LYS A 42 -6.50 16.02 -12.82
CA LYS A 42 -7.27 14.86 -13.27
C LYS A 42 -6.44 13.59 -13.45
N LYS A 43 -5.27 13.53 -12.79
CA LYS A 43 -4.37 12.38 -12.81
C LYS A 43 -4.41 11.71 -11.45
N ILE A 44 -4.66 10.42 -11.44
CA ILE A 44 -4.76 9.61 -10.22
C ILE A 44 -3.65 8.58 -10.25
N LEU A 45 -2.86 8.50 -9.18
CA LEU A 45 -1.90 7.41 -9.01
C LEU A 45 -2.63 6.18 -8.50
N CYS A 46 -2.28 5.00 -9.00
CA CYS A 46 -2.73 3.73 -8.44
C CYS A 46 -1.53 2.82 -8.18
N ILE A 47 -1.29 2.43 -6.93
CA ILE A 47 -0.35 1.37 -6.58
C ILE A 47 -1.12 0.20 -5.96
N HIS A 48 -0.53 -0.98 -5.87
CA HIS A 48 -1.19 -2.15 -5.31
C HIS A 48 -0.22 -3.10 -4.63
N ASP A 49 -0.76 -3.99 -3.78
CA ASP A 49 -0.01 -5.16 -3.30
C ASP A 49 -0.04 -6.31 -4.33
N THR A 50 0.32 -7.52 -3.90
CA THR A 50 0.50 -8.66 -4.80
C THR A 50 -0.78 -9.43 -5.10
N ARG A 51 -1.95 -9.04 -4.57
CA ARG A 51 -3.21 -9.81 -4.74
C ARG A 51 -3.62 -9.95 -6.20
N ALA A 52 -4.01 -11.16 -6.60
CA ALA A 52 -4.47 -11.47 -7.96
C ALA A 52 -5.72 -10.68 -8.38
N SER A 53 -6.48 -10.10 -7.44
CA SER A 53 -7.66 -9.29 -7.71
C SER A 53 -7.34 -7.87 -8.20
N ALA A 54 -6.11 -7.36 -7.98
CA ALA A 54 -5.73 -5.98 -8.31
C ALA A 54 -5.93 -5.59 -9.80
N PRO A 55 -5.55 -6.41 -10.80
CA PRO A 55 -5.75 -6.07 -12.21
C PRO A 55 -7.22 -5.76 -12.54
N LYS A 56 -8.17 -6.60 -12.11
CA LYS A 56 -9.60 -6.41 -12.36
C LYS A 56 -10.13 -5.12 -11.74
N ILE A 57 -9.71 -4.81 -10.51
CA ILE A 57 -10.08 -3.57 -9.81
C ILE A 57 -9.56 -2.35 -10.57
N LYS A 58 -8.31 -2.40 -11.07
CA LYS A 58 -7.71 -1.30 -11.85
C LYS A 58 -8.51 -0.99 -13.11
N LEU A 59 -8.94 -2.01 -13.86
CA LEU A 59 -9.75 -1.81 -15.07
C LEU A 59 -11.06 -1.11 -14.74
N ALA A 60 -11.76 -1.56 -13.69
CA ALA A 60 -13.01 -0.97 -13.23
C ALA A 60 -12.85 0.47 -12.73
N LEU A 61 -11.83 0.75 -11.91
CA LEU A 61 -11.53 2.12 -11.47
C LEU A 61 -11.21 3.03 -12.66
N THR A 62 -10.41 2.54 -13.61
CA THR A 62 -10.04 3.28 -14.81
C THR A 62 -11.28 3.69 -15.60
N TYR A 63 -12.19 2.74 -15.84
CA TYR A 63 -13.45 3.00 -16.53
C TYR A 63 -14.25 4.13 -15.84
N GLY A 64 -14.48 3.98 -14.52
CA GLY A 64 -15.26 4.94 -13.74
C GLY A 64 -14.67 6.35 -13.76
N LEU A 65 -13.36 6.46 -13.58
CA LEU A 65 -12.64 7.73 -13.62
C LEU A 65 -12.73 8.39 -15.01
N GLN A 66 -12.68 7.60 -16.09
CA GLN A 66 -12.73 8.11 -17.46
C GLN A 66 -14.07 8.75 -17.84
N LEU A 67 -15.19 8.32 -17.22
CA LEU A 67 -16.50 8.96 -17.41
C LEU A 67 -16.49 10.46 -17.05
N GLU A 68 -15.65 10.84 -16.09
CA GLU A 68 -15.46 12.24 -15.66
C GLU A 68 -14.16 12.86 -16.23
N LYS A 69 -13.55 12.20 -17.22
CA LYS A 69 -12.32 12.61 -17.92
C LYS A 69 -11.06 12.58 -17.03
N TYR A 70 -11.03 11.72 -16.01
CA TYR A 70 -9.84 11.45 -15.20
C TYR A 70 -9.01 10.31 -15.80
N GLN A 71 -7.72 10.28 -15.48
CA GLN A 71 -6.77 9.29 -15.94
C GLN A 71 -6.12 8.59 -14.75
N LEU A 72 -6.20 7.26 -14.72
CA LEU A 72 -5.49 6.43 -13.74
C LEU A 72 -4.11 6.05 -14.28
N PHE A 73 -3.08 6.28 -13.47
CA PHE A 73 -1.69 5.93 -13.73
C PHE A 73 -1.31 4.76 -12.83
N ASP A 74 -1.04 3.61 -13.43
CA ASP A 74 -0.65 2.39 -12.75
C ASP A 74 0.83 2.44 -12.36
N GLY A 75 1.09 2.70 -11.09
CA GLY A 75 2.41 2.67 -10.46
C GLY A 75 2.89 1.27 -10.08
N GLY A 76 2.07 0.23 -10.28
CA GLY A 76 2.46 -1.16 -10.10
C GLY A 76 2.51 -1.60 -8.63
N ILE A 77 3.30 -2.65 -8.38
CA ILE A 77 3.43 -3.24 -7.04
C ILE A 77 4.42 -2.41 -6.22
N LEU A 78 3.90 -1.69 -5.23
CA LEU A 78 4.68 -0.83 -4.33
C LEU A 78 4.02 -0.79 -2.95
N PRO A 79 4.82 -0.64 -1.88
CA PRO A 79 4.25 -0.58 -0.53
C PRO A 79 3.46 0.73 -0.35
N THR A 80 2.45 0.72 0.52
CA THR A 80 1.58 1.88 0.79
C THR A 80 2.35 3.19 1.05
N PRO A 81 3.45 3.20 1.83
CA PRO A 81 4.27 4.40 2.03
C PRO A 81 4.85 5.02 0.74
N ALA A 82 5.05 4.24 -0.33
CA ALA A 82 5.57 4.74 -1.60
C ALA A 82 4.63 5.78 -2.23
N ALA A 83 3.31 5.63 -2.07
CA ALA A 83 2.33 6.57 -2.60
C ALA A 83 2.58 8.00 -2.07
N HIS A 84 2.88 8.16 -0.77
CA HIS A 84 3.17 9.47 -0.19
C HIS A 84 4.37 10.15 -0.87
N TRP A 85 5.46 9.42 -1.10
CA TRP A 85 6.67 9.96 -1.74
C TRP A 85 6.43 10.33 -3.21
N ILE A 86 5.74 9.47 -3.95
CA ILE A 86 5.45 9.71 -5.38
C ILE A 86 4.51 10.91 -5.53
N MET A 87 3.49 11.02 -4.68
CA MET A 87 2.52 12.11 -4.72
C MET A 87 3.14 13.47 -4.42
N ARG A 88 4.12 13.56 -3.50
CA ARG A 88 4.81 14.82 -3.19
C ARG A 88 5.65 15.35 -4.36
N THR A 89 6.01 14.48 -5.30
CA THR A 89 6.93 14.77 -6.42
C THR A 89 6.27 14.63 -7.80
N SER A 90 4.94 14.47 -7.83
CA SER A 90 4.18 14.23 -9.06
C SER A 90 2.84 14.97 -9.04
N PRO A 91 2.33 15.44 -10.19
CA PRO A 91 1.09 16.18 -10.27
C PRO A 91 -0.13 15.25 -10.28
N PHE A 92 -0.33 14.48 -9.21
CA PHE A 92 -1.51 13.65 -9.00
C PHE A 92 -2.46 14.33 -8.01
N ASP A 93 -3.76 14.27 -8.27
CA ASP A 93 -4.78 14.83 -7.36
C ASP A 93 -4.88 14.00 -6.07
N PHE A 94 -4.88 12.68 -6.22
CA PHE A 94 -4.87 11.70 -5.13
C PHE A 94 -4.26 10.37 -5.60
N ALA A 95 -3.92 9.49 -4.67
CA ALA A 95 -3.55 8.12 -4.95
C ALA A 95 -4.59 7.14 -4.44
N LEU A 96 -4.73 6.03 -5.16
CA LEU A 96 -5.46 4.84 -4.78
C LEU A 96 -4.46 3.74 -4.47
N ILE A 97 -4.59 3.10 -3.32
CA ILE A 97 -3.78 1.94 -2.96
C ILE A 97 -4.71 0.74 -2.87
N LEU A 98 -4.50 -0.23 -3.77
CA LEU A 98 -5.30 -1.45 -3.81
C LEU A 98 -4.68 -2.48 -2.90
N THR A 99 -5.25 -2.62 -1.71
CA THR A 99 -4.77 -3.56 -0.69
C THR A 99 -5.80 -3.78 0.41
N ALA A 100 -5.74 -4.95 1.04
CA ALA A 100 -6.34 -5.21 2.34
C ALA A 100 -5.29 -5.36 3.46
N SER A 101 -4.08 -4.81 3.27
CA SER A 101 -2.96 -4.84 4.23
C SER A 101 -2.63 -6.28 4.65
N HIS A 102 -2.70 -6.58 5.95
CA HIS A 102 -2.42 -7.88 6.55
C HIS A 102 -3.51 -8.95 6.33
N ASN A 103 -4.65 -8.63 5.71
CA ASN A 103 -5.71 -9.61 5.48
C ASN A 103 -5.26 -10.75 4.53
N PRO A 104 -5.92 -11.92 4.54
CA PRO A 104 -5.65 -13.01 3.59
C PRO A 104 -5.97 -12.63 2.13
N ALA A 105 -5.36 -13.32 1.16
CA ALA A 105 -5.39 -12.97 -0.28
C ALA A 105 -6.77 -12.75 -0.91
N TYR A 106 -7.81 -13.39 -0.37
CA TYR A 106 -9.18 -13.30 -0.88
C TYR A 106 -9.89 -11.99 -0.50
N ASP A 107 -9.33 -11.19 0.39
CA ASP A 107 -9.77 -9.82 0.64
C ASP A 107 -9.03 -8.84 -0.27
N ASN A 108 -9.64 -7.71 -0.59
CA ASN A 108 -8.94 -6.56 -1.13
C ASN A 108 -9.64 -5.26 -0.69
N GLY A 109 -9.05 -4.13 -1.01
CA GLY A 109 -9.57 -2.83 -0.62
C GLY A 109 -9.01 -1.69 -1.45
N ILE A 110 -9.49 -0.49 -1.16
CA ILE A 110 -9.10 0.75 -1.80
C ILE A 110 -8.86 1.77 -0.68
N LYS A 111 -7.58 2.08 -0.40
CA LYS A 111 -7.19 3.23 0.42
C LYS A 111 -7.08 4.46 -0.49
N ILE A 112 -7.48 5.63 0.01
CA ILE A 112 -7.40 6.90 -0.73
C ILE A 112 -6.46 7.82 0.02
N LEU A 113 -5.50 8.37 -0.71
CA LEU A 113 -4.43 9.19 -0.15
C LEU A 113 -4.33 10.53 -0.87
N LEU A 114 -4.26 11.61 -0.08
CA LEU A 114 -3.92 12.95 -0.54
C LEU A 114 -2.42 13.19 -0.35
N PRO A 115 -1.80 14.17 -1.03
CA PRO A 115 -0.34 14.37 -0.97
C PRO A 115 0.24 14.50 0.45
N ASN A 116 -0.55 15.03 1.39
CA ASN A 116 -0.12 15.30 2.75
C ASN A 116 -0.95 14.61 3.84
N ALA A 117 -1.98 13.84 3.49
CA ALA A 117 -2.91 13.28 4.47
C ALA A 117 -3.70 12.09 3.91
N LYS A 118 -4.36 11.33 4.79
CA LYS A 118 -5.52 10.53 4.40
C LYS A 118 -6.71 11.46 4.13
N ILE A 119 -7.73 10.94 3.46
CA ILE A 119 -9.01 11.66 3.34
C ILE A 119 -9.71 11.77 4.71
N THR A 120 -10.57 12.78 4.86
CA THR A 120 -11.33 13.00 6.10
C THR A 120 -12.63 12.20 6.13
N PRO A 121 -13.25 11.98 7.31
CA PRO A 121 -14.60 11.38 7.38
C PRO A 121 -15.64 12.15 6.55
N GLU A 122 -15.51 13.47 6.45
CA GLU A 122 -16.36 14.29 5.58
C GLU A 122 -16.14 13.97 4.09
N ASP A 123 -14.89 13.77 3.67
CA ASP A 123 -14.56 13.34 2.31
C ASP A 123 -15.16 11.95 2.02
N GLU A 124 -15.04 11.00 2.96
CA GLU A 124 -15.63 9.66 2.86
C GLU A 124 -17.14 9.75 2.65
N SER A 125 -17.85 10.54 3.47
CA SER A 125 -19.30 10.74 3.35
C SER A 125 -19.70 11.35 2.00
N ILE A 126 -18.92 12.30 1.47
CA ILE A 126 -19.17 12.87 0.14
C ILE A 126 -19.01 11.81 -0.96
N ILE A 127 -17.99 10.97 -0.88
CA ILE A 127 -17.77 9.87 -1.83
C ILE A 127 -18.91 8.86 -1.76
N GLU A 128 -19.33 8.45 -0.56
CA GLU A 128 -20.47 7.55 -0.33
C GLU A 128 -21.77 8.12 -0.89
N HIS A 129 -21.99 9.43 -0.74
CA HIS A 129 -23.14 10.13 -1.29
C HIS A 129 -23.14 10.12 -2.83
N HIS A 130 -22.01 10.44 -3.47
CA HIS A 130 -21.87 10.34 -4.92
C HIS A 130 -22.12 8.91 -5.42
N TYR A 131 -21.53 7.92 -4.77
CA TYR A 131 -21.71 6.50 -5.12
C TYR A 131 -23.18 6.08 -5.02
N SER A 132 -23.87 6.45 -3.93
CA SER A 132 -25.28 6.13 -3.72
C SER A 132 -26.19 6.76 -4.78
N ASN A 133 -25.92 8.02 -5.15
CA ASN A 133 -26.67 8.69 -6.21
C ASN A 133 -26.44 8.05 -7.59
N LEU A 134 -25.22 7.58 -7.86
CA LEU A 134 -24.91 6.89 -9.11
C LEU A 134 -25.62 5.53 -9.19
N LEU A 135 -25.65 4.77 -8.08
CA LEU A 135 -26.39 3.50 -8.01
C LEU A 135 -27.88 3.68 -8.33
N LEU A 136 -28.52 4.72 -7.79
CA LEU A 136 -29.95 5.00 -8.00
C LEU A 136 -30.29 5.32 -9.46
N ARG A 137 -29.33 5.82 -10.25
CA ARG A 137 -29.55 6.16 -11.66
C ARG A 137 -29.54 4.96 -12.59
N SER A 138 -29.14 3.78 -12.11
CA SER A 138 -29.08 2.50 -12.86
C SER A 138 -28.33 2.55 -14.21
N CYS A 139 -27.50 3.57 -14.44
CA CYS A 139 -26.59 3.63 -15.58
C CYS A 139 -25.34 2.78 -15.29
N ILE A 140 -25.55 1.47 -15.12
CA ILE A 140 -24.47 0.54 -14.81
C ILE A 140 -23.80 0.14 -16.13
N PRO A 141 -22.48 0.40 -16.28
CA PRO A 141 -21.74 -0.02 -17.46
C PRO A 141 -21.74 -1.54 -17.62
N GLU A 142 -21.80 -2.01 -18.86
CA GLU A 142 -21.58 -3.43 -19.16
C GLU A 142 -20.15 -3.84 -18.79
N THR A 143 -20.00 -5.04 -18.21
CA THR A 143 -18.70 -5.55 -17.78
C THR A 143 -17.69 -5.62 -18.93
N ALA A 144 -18.14 -6.00 -20.13
CA ALA A 144 -17.28 -6.08 -21.32
C ALA A 144 -16.67 -4.72 -21.68
N THR A 145 -17.39 -3.61 -21.48
CA THR A 145 -16.86 -2.26 -21.73
C THR A 145 -15.83 -1.86 -20.68
N ILE A 146 -16.03 -2.28 -19.42
CA ILE A 146 -15.08 -2.04 -18.34
C ILE A 146 -13.73 -2.72 -18.65
N GLU A 147 -13.77 -3.97 -19.11
CA GLU A 147 -12.57 -4.78 -19.37
C GLU A 147 -11.71 -4.26 -20.54
N GLN A 148 -12.26 -3.39 -21.39
CA GLN A 148 -11.51 -2.70 -22.45
C GLN A 148 -10.73 -1.48 -21.95
N SER A 149 -10.98 -1.02 -20.73
CA SER A 149 -10.28 0.12 -20.16
C SER A 149 -8.83 -0.23 -19.87
N SER A 150 -7.91 0.71 -20.07
CA SER A 150 -6.50 0.49 -19.75
C SER A 150 -5.94 1.68 -18.97
N PRO A 151 -5.36 1.46 -17.78
CA PRO A 151 -4.65 2.51 -17.07
C PRO A 151 -3.37 2.89 -17.82
N LYS A 152 -2.89 4.12 -17.59
CA LYS A 152 -1.61 4.55 -18.12
C LYS A 152 -0.48 3.87 -17.35
N ASN A 153 0.41 3.17 -18.03
CA ASN A 153 1.58 2.57 -17.39
C ASN A 153 2.48 3.68 -16.80
N PHE A 154 2.80 3.57 -15.51
CA PHE A 154 3.69 4.46 -14.77
C PHE A 154 4.59 3.67 -13.79
N GLN A 155 4.70 2.35 -13.97
CA GLN A 155 5.30 1.47 -12.96
C GLN A 155 6.79 1.74 -12.76
N LYS A 156 7.54 1.85 -13.86
CA LYS A 156 8.98 2.13 -13.83
C LYS A 156 9.27 3.48 -13.16
N ASP A 157 8.58 4.53 -13.60
CA ASP A 157 8.74 5.88 -13.02
C ASP A 157 8.36 5.91 -11.53
N ALA A 158 7.28 5.21 -11.14
CA ALA A 158 6.85 5.12 -9.75
C ALA A 158 7.91 4.46 -8.86
N GLN A 159 8.47 3.33 -9.29
CA GLN A 159 9.51 2.62 -8.55
C GLN A 159 10.79 3.46 -8.44
N GLU A 160 11.24 4.07 -9.55
CA GLU A 160 12.41 4.94 -9.56
C GLU A 160 12.23 6.14 -8.61
N LYS A 161 11.06 6.80 -8.65
CA LYS A 161 10.75 7.91 -7.74
C LYS A 161 10.76 7.46 -6.29
N TYR A 162 10.15 6.32 -5.96
CA TYR A 162 10.14 5.81 -4.60
C TYR A 162 11.56 5.54 -4.08
N LEU A 163 12.38 4.81 -4.85
CA LEU A 163 13.76 4.49 -4.47
C LEU A 163 14.63 5.76 -4.34
N GLN A 164 14.49 6.72 -5.25
CA GLN A 164 15.21 8.00 -5.18
C GLN A 164 14.84 8.79 -3.92
N GLN A 165 13.55 8.91 -3.63
CA GLN A 165 13.09 9.61 -2.42
C GLN A 165 13.56 8.89 -1.16
N PHE A 166 13.42 7.57 -1.08
CA PHE A 166 13.91 6.83 0.08
C PHE A 166 15.41 7.06 0.33
N ASN A 167 16.24 6.92 -0.70
CA ASN A 167 17.69 7.14 -0.57
C ASN A 167 18.06 8.59 -0.23
N GLN A 168 17.24 9.56 -0.64
CA GLN A 168 17.48 10.97 -0.33
C GLN A 168 17.15 11.31 1.14
N TYR A 169 16.09 10.70 1.71
CA TYR A 169 15.54 11.10 3.01
C TYR A 169 15.84 10.14 4.15
N VAL A 170 16.26 8.90 3.86
CA VAL A 170 16.56 7.89 4.87
C VAL A 170 18.07 7.67 4.93
N PRO A 171 18.78 8.29 5.90
CA PRO A 171 20.20 8.05 6.07
C PRO A 171 20.41 6.62 6.60
N LEU A 172 20.88 5.73 5.74
CA LEU A 172 21.16 4.34 6.13
C LEU A 172 22.56 4.21 6.73
N PRO A 173 22.70 3.56 7.90
CA PRO A 173 24.01 3.26 8.46
C PRO A 173 24.73 2.20 7.64
N LYS A 174 26.07 2.19 7.74
CA LYS A 174 26.89 1.09 7.24
C LYS A 174 26.90 -0.05 8.25
N LEU A 175 26.40 -1.20 7.82
CA LEU A 175 26.18 -2.41 8.61
C LEU A 175 27.05 -3.55 8.08
N HIS A 176 28.32 -3.26 7.79
CA HIS A 176 29.29 -4.27 7.36
C HIS A 176 29.33 -5.45 8.34
N ASN A 177 29.47 -6.66 7.80
CA ASN A 177 29.48 -7.91 8.55
C ASN A 177 28.20 -8.20 9.35
N LYS A 178 27.12 -7.45 9.11
CA LYS A 178 25.79 -7.79 9.64
C LYS A 178 25.01 -8.63 8.64
N LYS A 179 24.25 -9.59 9.15
CA LYS A 179 23.30 -10.38 8.39
C LYS A 179 21.88 -10.02 8.82
N ILE A 180 21.06 -9.57 7.86
CA ILE A 180 19.69 -9.11 8.10
C ILE A 180 18.72 -9.95 7.26
N ILE A 181 17.66 -10.44 7.89
CA ILE A 181 16.59 -11.19 7.21
C ILE A 181 15.35 -10.32 7.05
N LEU A 182 14.79 -10.29 5.84
CA LEU A 182 13.60 -9.51 5.50
C LEU A 182 12.46 -10.46 5.11
N ASP A 183 11.43 -10.55 5.93
CA ASP A 183 10.20 -11.26 5.60
C ASP A 183 9.24 -10.30 4.89
N CYS A 184 9.02 -10.55 3.61
CA CYS A 184 8.26 -9.68 2.72
C CYS A 184 6.77 -10.04 2.64
N ALA A 185 6.30 -11.03 3.40
CA ALA A 185 4.91 -11.48 3.48
C ALA A 185 4.26 -11.86 2.14
N HIS A 186 5.07 -12.21 1.14
CA HIS A 186 4.71 -12.29 -0.27
C HIS A 186 3.94 -11.05 -0.76
N GLY A 187 4.17 -9.91 -0.12
CA GLY A 187 3.50 -8.64 -0.33
C GLY A 187 4.31 -7.67 -1.17
N ALA A 188 3.95 -6.39 -1.10
CA ALA A 188 4.54 -5.33 -1.90
C ALA A 188 6.04 -5.15 -1.65
N MET A 189 6.51 -5.42 -0.42
CA MET A 189 7.93 -5.33 -0.07
C MET A 189 8.80 -6.34 -0.83
N SER A 190 8.24 -7.42 -1.38
CA SER A 190 8.96 -8.42 -2.17
C SER A 190 9.72 -7.83 -3.37
N PHE A 191 9.27 -6.68 -3.89
CA PHE A 191 9.84 -6.04 -5.08
C PHE A 191 10.86 -4.93 -4.78
N VAL A 192 10.94 -4.48 -3.52
CA VAL A 192 11.73 -3.30 -3.16
C VAL A 192 12.64 -3.51 -1.96
N ALA A 193 12.35 -4.45 -1.07
CA ALA A 193 13.06 -4.65 0.20
C ALA A 193 14.57 -4.77 0.03
N GLU A 194 15.04 -5.70 -0.80
CA GLU A 194 16.48 -5.90 -1.01
C GLU A 194 17.17 -4.63 -1.55
N THR A 195 16.53 -3.95 -2.52
CA THR A 195 17.07 -2.73 -3.13
C THR A 195 17.17 -1.58 -2.12
N LEU A 196 16.17 -1.44 -1.24
CA LEU A 196 16.14 -0.43 -0.20
C LEU A 196 17.24 -0.66 0.85
N PHE A 197 17.57 -1.91 1.17
CA PHE A 197 18.57 -2.24 2.18
C PHE A 197 19.99 -2.35 1.62
N LYS A 198 20.15 -2.49 0.29
CA LYS A 198 21.46 -2.58 -0.39
C LYS A 198 22.49 -1.52 0.04
N PRO A 199 22.15 -0.24 0.24
CA PRO A 199 23.13 0.78 0.65
C PRO A 199 23.75 0.56 2.04
N THR A 200 23.19 -0.32 2.87
CA THR A 200 23.70 -0.64 4.21
C THR A 200 24.99 -1.48 4.18
N ASP A 201 25.31 -2.14 3.06
CA ASP A 201 26.40 -3.13 2.95
C ASP A 201 26.28 -4.33 3.92
N ALA A 202 25.10 -4.57 4.48
CA ALA A 202 24.78 -5.80 5.17
C ALA A 202 24.53 -6.96 4.18
N THR A 203 24.68 -8.19 4.65
CA THR A 203 24.19 -9.37 3.95
C THR A 203 22.68 -9.45 4.12
N ILE A 204 21.91 -9.28 3.06
CA ILE A 204 20.45 -9.29 3.09
C ILE A 204 19.93 -10.64 2.60
N ILE A 205 19.04 -11.26 3.36
CA ILE A 205 18.32 -12.47 2.96
C ILE A 205 16.83 -12.16 2.98
N CYS A 206 16.18 -12.14 1.81
CA CYS A 206 14.73 -12.01 1.74
C CYS A 206 14.07 -13.39 1.81
N ILE A 207 13.05 -13.52 2.64
CA ILE A 207 12.15 -14.68 2.70
C ILE A 207 10.73 -14.24 2.39
N ASN A 208 9.88 -15.20 2.02
CA ASN A 208 8.50 -14.95 1.64
C ASN A 208 8.40 -13.80 0.61
N ASN A 209 9.23 -13.85 -0.44
CA ASN A 209 9.38 -12.78 -1.44
C ASN A 209 9.04 -13.25 -2.87
N GLN A 210 8.32 -14.36 -2.99
CA GLN A 210 7.89 -14.95 -4.26
C GLN A 210 6.36 -14.95 -4.34
N PRO A 211 5.73 -13.81 -4.66
CA PRO A 211 4.27 -13.72 -4.74
C PRO A 211 3.71 -14.50 -5.93
N ASP A 212 2.61 -15.22 -5.72
CA ASP A 212 1.84 -15.90 -6.77
C ASP A 212 0.43 -15.32 -6.97
N GLY A 213 0.09 -14.28 -6.21
CA GLY A 213 -1.23 -13.65 -6.20
C GLY A 213 -2.20 -14.17 -5.15
N LEU A 214 -1.89 -15.31 -4.52
CA LEU A 214 -2.74 -16.03 -3.56
C LEU A 214 -2.04 -16.26 -2.20
N ASN A 215 -0.71 -16.19 -2.14
CA ASN A 215 0.09 -16.49 -0.97
C ASN A 215 0.43 -15.27 -0.07
N ILE A 216 -0.08 -14.08 -0.38
CA ILE A 216 0.14 -12.89 0.46
C ILE A 216 -0.34 -13.12 1.89
N ASN A 217 0.51 -12.80 2.87
CA ASN A 217 0.31 -13.00 4.32
C ASN A 217 0.04 -14.47 4.73
N GLN A 218 0.24 -15.45 3.85
CA GLN A 218 -0.05 -16.85 4.15
C GLN A 218 1.01 -17.41 5.10
N ALA A 219 0.67 -17.49 6.39
CA ALA A 219 1.56 -17.99 7.46
C ALA A 219 2.95 -17.30 7.49
N CYS A 220 2.98 -16.02 7.12
CA CYS A 220 4.19 -15.18 7.09
C CYS A 220 3.84 -13.72 7.39
N GLY A 221 4.86 -12.87 7.44
CA GLY A 221 4.70 -11.43 7.61
C GLY A 221 4.51 -11.01 9.07
N ALA A 222 4.27 -9.72 9.28
CA ALA A 222 4.27 -9.10 10.60
C ALA A 222 3.27 -9.72 11.61
N ILE A 223 2.21 -10.37 11.11
CA ILE A 223 1.22 -11.09 11.93
C ILE A 223 1.70 -12.51 12.30
N HIS A 224 2.50 -13.14 11.45
CA HIS A 224 2.98 -14.52 11.59
C HIS A 224 4.52 -14.58 11.43
N PRO A 225 5.31 -14.06 12.38
CA PRO A 225 6.77 -13.96 12.27
C PRO A 225 7.53 -15.28 12.46
N GLN A 226 6.84 -16.42 12.60
CA GLN A 226 7.47 -17.70 12.94
C GLN A 226 8.57 -18.10 11.94
N SER A 227 8.31 -17.97 10.64
CA SER A 227 9.30 -18.25 9.60
C SER A 227 10.53 -17.34 9.70
N LEU A 228 10.36 -16.08 10.11
CA LEU A 228 11.48 -15.15 10.33
C LEU A 228 12.33 -15.59 11.53
N ILE A 229 11.69 -15.96 12.64
CA ILE A 229 12.38 -16.42 13.86
C ILE A 229 13.20 -17.68 13.56
N GLU A 230 12.62 -18.63 12.84
CA GLU A 230 13.31 -19.86 12.42
C GLU A 230 14.51 -19.54 11.52
N LYS A 231 14.31 -18.69 10.51
CA LYS A 231 15.38 -18.32 9.59
C LYS A 231 16.52 -17.56 10.28
N ILE A 232 16.21 -16.70 11.26
CA ILE A 232 17.25 -16.00 12.04
C ILE A 232 18.16 -17.00 12.75
N LYS A 233 17.60 -18.04 13.36
CA LYS A 233 18.36 -19.08 14.06
C LYS A 233 19.16 -19.94 13.10
N GLU A 234 18.55 -20.36 11.99
CA GLU A 234 19.19 -21.16 10.94
C GLU A 234 20.41 -20.44 10.35
N GLU A 235 20.27 -19.14 10.07
CA GLU A 235 21.30 -18.34 9.41
C GLU A 235 22.28 -17.67 10.37
N HIS A 236 22.06 -17.79 11.70
CA HIS A 236 22.76 -17.00 12.70
C HIS A 236 22.75 -15.49 12.38
N ALA A 237 21.59 -14.97 11.98
CA ALA A 237 21.44 -13.57 11.62
C ALA A 237 21.43 -12.63 12.83
N ASP A 238 21.88 -11.39 12.65
CA ASP A 238 21.94 -10.39 13.72
C ASP A 238 20.57 -9.78 14.04
N LEU A 239 19.70 -9.70 13.02
CA LEU A 239 18.41 -9.01 13.08
C LEU A 239 17.53 -9.49 11.93
N GLY A 240 16.21 -9.42 12.12
CA GLY A 240 15.28 -9.46 11.00
C GLY A 240 14.14 -8.47 11.13
N PHE A 241 13.52 -8.16 10.01
CA PHE A 241 12.31 -7.35 9.91
C PHE A 241 11.24 -8.15 9.17
N SER A 242 10.01 -8.13 9.70
CA SER A 242 8.85 -8.71 9.04
C SER A 242 7.84 -7.62 8.74
N PHE A 243 7.46 -7.52 7.47
CA PHE A 243 6.49 -6.56 6.96
C PHE A 243 5.11 -7.23 6.79
N ASP A 244 4.05 -6.46 6.64
CA ASP A 244 2.76 -6.99 6.18
C ASP A 244 2.57 -6.80 4.66
N GLY A 245 1.44 -7.29 4.15
CA GLY A 245 1.17 -7.39 2.70
C GLY A 245 1.38 -6.11 1.89
N ASP A 246 1.11 -4.93 2.45
CA ASP A 246 1.34 -3.64 1.80
C ASP A 246 2.48 -2.82 2.41
N GLY A 247 3.20 -3.37 3.38
CA GLY A 247 4.40 -2.77 3.95
C GLY A 247 4.15 -1.47 4.72
N ASP A 248 2.96 -1.30 5.30
CA ASP A 248 2.69 -0.21 6.26
C ASP A 248 2.90 -0.61 7.72
N ARG A 249 3.07 -1.92 7.99
CA ARG A 249 3.47 -2.46 9.29
C ARG A 249 4.86 -3.08 9.23
N VAL A 250 5.56 -3.01 10.36
CA VAL A 250 6.82 -3.71 10.57
C VAL A 250 6.94 -4.16 12.02
N ILE A 251 7.48 -5.36 12.21
CA ILE A 251 8.03 -5.82 13.48
C ILE A 251 9.49 -6.20 13.25
N ALA A 252 10.29 -6.19 14.32
CA ALA A 252 11.66 -6.70 14.26
C ALA A 252 11.79 -7.97 15.08
N VAL A 253 12.83 -8.74 14.79
CA VAL A 253 13.21 -9.93 15.56
C VAL A 253 14.71 -9.86 15.81
N ASP A 254 15.10 -9.93 17.08
CA ASP A 254 16.52 -9.90 17.44
C ASP A 254 17.23 -11.23 17.16
N ALA A 255 18.56 -11.26 17.29
CA ALA A 255 19.38 -12.46 17.08
C ALA A 255 19.01 -13.66 17.99
N SER A 256 18.33 -13.42 19.12
CA SER A 256 17.84 -14.49 20.01
C SER A 256 16.47 -15.03 19.59
N GLY A 257 15.84 -14.41 18.59
CA GLY A 257 14.50 -14.76 18.12
C GLY A 257 13.38 -14.07 18.90
N ASN A 258 13.66 -13.03 19.69
CA ASN A 258 12.61 -12.30 20.39
C ASN A 258 11.98 -11.28 19.44
N VAL A 259 10.65 -11.29 19.37
CA VAL A 259 9.87 -10.32 18.60
C VAL A 259 9.89 -8.96 19.32
N LYS A 260 10.12 -7.90 18.55
CA LYS A 260 10.04 -6.49 18.93
C LYS A 260 8.89 -5.85 18.17
N THR A 261 7.89 -5.42 18.92
CA THR A 261 6.64 -4.85 18.43
C THR A 261 6.80 -3.37 18.06
N GLY A 262 5.70 -2.72 17.62
CA GLY A 262 5.70 -1.28 17.34
C GLY A 262 6.14 -0.44 18.54
N ASP A 263 5.75 -0.82 19.76
CA ASP A 263 6.14 -0.09 20.97
C ASP A 263 7.65 -0.18 21.22
N ASP A 264 8.22 -1.38 21.03
CA ASP A 264 9.66 -1.60 21.14
C ASP A 264 10.43 -0.79 20.08
N LEU A 265 9.87 -0.67 18.87
CA LEU A 265 10.48 0.07 17.75
C LEU A 265 10.33 1.59 17.90
N LEU A 266 9.30 2.08 18.58
CA LEU A 266 9.16 3.51 18.89
C LEU A 266 10.28 3.99 19.80
N CYS A 267 10.69 3.19 20.79
CA CYS A 267 11.73 3.57 21.75
C CYS A 267 13.04 4.07 21.11
N PRO A 268 13.74 3.32 20.22
CA PRO A 268 14.95 3.81 19.58
C PRO A 268 14.71 5.02 18.66
N LEU A 269 13.51 5.16 18.06
CA LEU A 269 13.18 6.34 17.25
C LEU A 269 13.17 7.64 18.07
N THR A 270 12.84 7.58 19.36
CA THR A 270 12.90 8.75 20.27
C THR A 270 14.31 9.31 20.42
N GLN A 271 15.32 8.47 20.23
CA GLN A 271 16.74 8.83 20.34
C GLN A 271 17.36 9.16 18.98
N HIS A 272 16.61 9.02 17.88
CA HIS A 272 17.11 9.30 16.56
C HIS A 272 17.25 10.81 16.34
N PRO A 273 18.35 11.32 15.76
CA PRO A 273 18.59 12.77 15.61
C PRO A 273 17.47 13.54 14.91
N GLN A 274 16.72 12.89 14.01
CA GLN A 274 15.57 13.49 13.32
C GLN A 274 14.37 13.75 14.25
N PHE A 275 14.25 12.99 15.33
CA PHE A 275 13.08 12.98 16.22
C PHE A 275 13.41 13.32 17.67
N ILE A 276 14.69 13.51 18.02
CA ILE A 276 15.14 13.75 19.39
C ILE A 276 14.52 15.01 20.02
N ASP A 277 14.19 16.02 19.21
CA ASP A 277 13.55 17.26 19.66
C ASP A 277 12.01 17.18 19.72
N ARG A 278 11.42 16.01 19.46
CA ARG A 278 9.96 15.84 19.55
C ARG A 278 9.53 15.79 21.02
N GLN A 279 8.63 16.70 21.39
CA GLN A 279 8.16 16.86 22.77
C GLN A 279 7.30 15.69 23.27
N TYR A 280 6.67 14.94 22.36
CA TYR A 280 5.70 13.91 22.69
C TYR A 280 5.88 12.69 21.80
N ILE A 281 5.62 11.52 22.39
CA ILE A 281 5.43 10.26 21.70
C ILE A 281 3.96 9.90 21.83
N VAL A 282 3.31 9.60 20.71
CA VAL A 282 1.90 9.19 20.72
C VAL A 282 1.86 7.68 20.55
N GLY A 283 1.41 6.99 21.59
CA GLY A 283 1.13 5.55 21.58
C GLY A 283 -0.37 5.25 21.58
N THR A 284 -0.70 3.97 21.65
CA THR A 284 -2.07 3.47 21.81
C THR A 284 -2.12 2.49 22.98
N THR A 285 -3.30 2.30 23.57
CA THR A 285 -3.57 1.30 24.61
C THR A 285 -4.07 0.00 24.03
#